data_AF-A0A365H4T9-F1
#
_entry.id   AF-A0A365H4T9-F1
#
_cell.length_a   1.000
_cell.length_b   1.000
_cell.length_c   1.000
_cell.angle_alpha   90.00
_cell.angle_beta   90.00
_cell.angle_gamma   90.00
#
_symmetry.space_group_name_H-M   'P 1'
#
loop_
_entity.id
_entity.type
_entity.pdbx_description
1 polymer ?
#
loop_
_entity_poly.entity_id
_entity_poly.type
_entity_poly.pdbx_seq_one_letter_code
_entity_poly.pdbx_strand_id
1 'polypeptide(L)'
;MEELSADQRLIFNAVRDTTRILVLGWVAAIAVLAAKLLGGKDTIGYSGIELNVRHAWVLLAVISLMHVFKGLFIVRHLQEHSWGGTTAEEDEKLFKAIRAEGNPLVHGLRPRRLTARPVARMDPADPSYWAAYLFQIMTFVAVLPWAYERGHVTWPDGTALWLPVLATLVFLGLNWQIGSRWLAAVGDLQPRSAQVQGRPVAPVVRGFGMVLALVVFAISLPGRIILFPFLFRPVS
;
A
#
# COMPACT_ATOMS: atom_id res chain seq x y z
N MET A 1 -5.56 25.61 -17.81
CA MET A 1 -4.91 25.18 -16.56
C MET A 1 -4.28 26.41 -15.95
N GLU A 2 -4.72 26.80 -14.76
CA GLU A 2 -4.04 27.88 -14.02
C GLU A 2 -2.62 27.46 -13.67
N GLU A 3 -1.68 28.41 -13.75
CA GLU A 3 -0.27 28.13 -13.54
C GLU A 3 0.04 27.95 -12.05
N LEU A 4 0.60 26.79 -11.67
CA LEU A 4 1.07 26.52 -10.31
C LEU A 4 2.33 27.35 -10.00
N SER A 5 2.51 27.80 -8.76
CA SER A 5 3.77 28.43 -8.32
C SER A 5 4.95 27.43 -8.38
N ALA A 6 6.19 27.91 -8.21
CA ALA A 6 7.37 27.04 -8.19
C ALA A 6 7.26 25.97 -7.08
N ASP A 7 6.85 26.37 -5.87
CA ASP A 7 6.67 25.48 -4.73
C ASP A 7 5.54 24.48 -4.94
N GLN A 8 4.40 24.95 -5.48
CA GLN A 8 3.27 24.07 -5.83
C GLN A 8 3.67 23.04 -6.90
N ARG A 9 4.48 23.43 -7.89
CA ARG A 9 5.03 22.50 -8.90
C ARG A 9 5.94 21.46 -8.28
N LEU A 10 6.76 21.85 -7.30
CA LEU A 10 7.63 20.92 -6.58
C LEU A 10 6.82 19.88 -5.79
N ILE A 11 5.79 20.31 -5.06
CA ILE A 11 4.89 19.41 -4.32
C ILE A 11 4.13 18.50 -5.28
N PHE A 12 3.54 19.07 -6.34
CA PHE A 12 2.81 18.32 -7.36
C PHE A 12 3.69 17.22 -7.98
N ASN A 13 4.91 17.57 -8.42
CA ASN A 13 5.84 16.59 -8.98
C ASN A 13 6.26 15.53 -7.96
N ALA A 14 6.42 15.90 -6.69
CA ALA A 14 6.75 14.94 -5.63
C ALA A 14 5.62 13.93 -5.41
N VAL A 15 4.36 14.40 -5.36
CA VAL A 15 3.16 13.53 -5.27
C VAL A 15 3.09 12.60 -6.48
N ARG A 16 3.27 13.13 -7.69
CA ARG A 16 3.31 12.33 -8.92
C ARG A 16 4.35 11.22 -8.86
N ASP A 17 5.59 11.57 -8.52
CA ASP A 17 6.70 10.62 -8.43
C ASP A 17 6.43 9.53 -7.39
N THR A 18 5.93 9.92 -6.22
CA THR A 18 5.60 8.99 -5.13
C THR A 18 4.53 8.01 -5.56
N THR A 19 3.53 8.51 -6.29
CA THR A 19 2.45 7.66 -6.78
C THR A 19 2.91 6.74 -7.91
N ARG A 20 3.84 7.18 -8.77
CA ARG A 20 4.51 6.31 -9.75
C ARG A 20 5.31 5.20 -9.08
N ILE A 21 6.04 5.49 -8.01
CA ILE A 21 6.79 4.47 -7.24
C ILE A 21 5.84 3.41 -6.69
N LEU A 22 4.69 3.81 -6.12
CA LEU A 22 3.68 2.86 -5.63
C LEU A 22 3.09 2.00 -6.76
N VAL A 23 2.79 2.60 -7.92
CA VAL A 23 2.32 1.85 -9.09
C VAL A 23 3.37 0.86 -9.59
N LEU A 24 4.65 1.26 -9.65
CA LEU A 24 5.75 0.36 -10.00
C LEU A 24 5.87 -0.81 -9.02
N GLY A 25 5.74 -0.54 -7.72
CA GLY A 25 5.68 -1.57 -6.68
C GLY A 25 4.53 -2.54 -6.88
N TRP A 26 3.35 -2.02 -7.23
CA TRP A 26 2.19 -2.85 -7.49
C TRP A 26 2.35 -3.72 -8.74
N VAL A 27 2.85 -3.17 -9.84
CA VAL A 27 3.16 -3.92 -11.07
C VAL A 27 4.21 -4.99 -10.79
N ALA A 28 5.25 -4.68 -10.01
CA ALA A 28 6.25 -5.66 -9.59
C ALA A 28 5.63 -6.79 -8.76
N ALA A 29 4.74 -6.48 -7.80
CA ALA A 29 4.03 -7.48 -7.02
C ALA A 29 3.16 -8.39 -7.90
N ILE A 30 2.45 -7.82 -8.88
CA ILE A 30 1.66 -8.59 -9.87
C ILE A 30 2.56 -9.54 -10.67
N ALA A 31 3.69 -9.05 -11.17
CA ALA A 31 4.63 -9.87 -11.94
C ALA A 31 5.19 -11.04 -11.12
N VAL A 32 5.50 -10.80 -9.83
CA VAL A 32 5.96 -11.83 -8.90
C VAL A 32 4.87 -12.86 -8.62
N LEU A 33 3.64 -12.43 -8.37
CA LEU A 33 2.50 -13.34 -8.17
C LEU A 33 2.23 -14.17 -9.43
N ALA A 34 2.26 -13.55 -10.60
CA ALA A 34 2.09 -14.26 -11.87
C ALA A 34 3.19 -15.31 -12.09
N ALA A 35 4.46 -14.97 -11.81
CA ALA A 35 5.56 -15.92 -11.90
C ALA A 35 5.37 -17.12 -10.95
N LYS A 36 4.94 -16.87 -9.71
CA LYS A 36 4.64 -17.92 -8.72
C LYS A 36 3.47 -18.81 -9.12
N LEU A 37 2.40 -18.24 -9.66
CA LEU A 37 1.20 -18.97 -10.06
C LEU A 37 1.39 -19.81 -11.33
N LEU A 38 2.25 -19.37 -12.25
CA LEU A 38 2.53 -20.08 -13.50
C LEU A 38 3.48 -21.28 -13.33
N GLY A 39 3.96 -21.53 -12.10
CA GLY A 39 4.44 -22.83 -11.64
C GLY A 39 5.65 -23.45 -12.36
N GLY A 40 6.49 -22.65 -13.02
CA GLY A 40 7.64 -23.18 -13.74
C GLY A 40 8.80 -22.20 -13.98
N LYS A 41 8.79 -21.02 -13.36
CA LYS A 41 9.86 -20.03 -13.51
C LYS A 41 10.30 -19.49 -12.16
N ASP A 42 11.52 -19.84 -11.78
CA ASP A 42 12.22 -19.24 -10.63
C ASP A 42 12.73 -17.83 -10.94
N THR A 43 12.62 -17.38 -12.20
CA THR A 43 13.15 -16.09 -12.65
C THR A 43 12.11 -15.27 -13.45
N ILE A 44 12.17 -13.96 -13.28
CA ILE A 44 11.46 -12.95 -14.07
C ILE A 44 12.52 -12.21 -14.88
N GLY A 45 12.47 -12.37 -16.21
CA GLY A 45 13.42 -11.74 -17.13
C GLY A 45 12.83 -10.50 -17.82
N TYR A 46 13.59 -9.39 -17.83
CA TYR A 46 13.30 -8.24 -18.69
C TYR A 46 14.60 -7.62 -19.20
N SER A 47 14.70 -7.39 -20.52
CA SER A 47 15.87 -6.74 -21.16
C SER A 47 17.22 -7.38 -20.80
N GLY A 48 17.27 -8.70 -20.67
CA GLY A 48 18.49 -9.45 -20.33
C GLY A 48 18.85 -9.51 -18.84
N ILE A 49 18.04 -8.90 -17.96
CA ILE A 49 18.19 -9.03 -16.50
C ILE A 49 17.21 -10.10 -16.01
N GLU A 50 17.74 -11.14 -15.36
CA GLU A 50 16.95 -12.18 -14.72
C GLU A 50 16.89 -11.96 -13.21
N LEU A 51 15.69 -11.72 -12.69
CA LEU A 51 15.44 -11.60 -11.26
C LEU A 51 14.87 -12.89 -10.72
N ASN A 52 15.60 -13.55 -9.83
CA ASN A 52 15.07 -14.72 -9.15
C ASN A 52 13.90 -14.32 -8.23
N VAL A 53 12.75 -14.99 -8.39
CA VAL A 53 11.50 -14.76 -7.64
C VAL A 53 11.72 -14.87 -6.13
N ARG A 54 12.65 -15.72 -5.69
CA ARG A 54 13.06 -15.85 -4.28
C ARG A 54 13.65 -14.56 -3.71
N HIS A 55 14.22 -13.70 -4.55
CA HIS A 55 14.80 -12.40 -4.17
C HIS A 55 13.88 -11.22 -4.49
N ALA A 56 12.64 -11.46 -4.91
CA ALA A 56 11.65 -10.40 -5.18
C ALA A 56 11.40 -9.47 -3.98
N TRP A 57 11.60 -9.98 -2.76
CA TRP A 57 11.52 -9.17 -1.54
C TRP A 57 12.55 -8.03 -1.52
N VAL A 58 13.72 -8.20 -2.14
CA VAL A 58 14.75 -7.15 -2.24
C VAL A 58 14.26 -6.02 -3.13
N LEU A 59 13.70 -6.36 -4.30
CA LEU A 59 13.11 -5.37 -5.21
C LEU A 59 11.99 -4.58 -4.52
N LEU A 60 11.07 -5.29 -3.86
CA LEU A 60 9.96 -4.66 -3.14
C LEU A 60 10.44 -3.85 -1.93
N ALA A 61 11.52 -4.25 -1.25
CA ALA A 61 12.16 -3.47 -0.20
C ALA A 61 12.77 -2.17 -0.73
N VAL A 62 13.47 -2.21 -1.86
CA VAL A 62 14.04 -1.01 -2.52
C VAL A 62 12.93 -0.04 -2.90
N ILE A 63 11.85 -0.53 -3.54
CA ILE A 63 10.69 0.30 -3.90
C ILE A 63 10.03 0.89 -2.65
N SER A 64 9.91 0.10 -1.58
CA SER A 64 9.38 0.56 -0.30
C SER A 64 10.22 1.68 0.31
N LEU A 65 11.55 1.56 0.29
CA LEU A 65 12.46 2.59 0.76
C LEU A 65 12.36 3.88 -0.08
N MET A 66 12.24 3.75 -1.40
CA MET A 66 12.01 4.90 -2.29
C MET A 66 10.70 5.61 -1.96
N HIS A 67 9.62 4.85 -1.71
CA HIS A 67 8.34 5.42 -1.28
C HIS A 67 8.42 6.10 0.09
N VAL A 68 9.08 5.48 1.07
CA VAL A 68 9.29 6.07 2.39
C VAL A 68 10.06 7.39 2.28
N PHE A 69 11.16 7.42 1.54
CA PHE A 69 11.97 8.61 1.34
C PHE A 69 11.18 9.74 0.66
N LYS A 70 10.53 9.46 -0.47
CA LYS A 70 9.75 10.47 -1.20
C LYS A 70 8.50 10.91 -0.43
N GLY A 71 7.85 10.01 0.30
CA GLY A 71 6.70 10.34 1.14
C GLY A 71 7.09 11.25 2.31
N LEU A 72 8.23 11.02 2.97
CA LEU A 72 8.77 11.93 3.98
C LEU A 72 9.06 13.32 3.40
N PHE A 73 9.66 13.36 2.20
CA PHE A 73 9.92 14.60 1.49
C PHE A 73 8.62 15.37 1.19
N ILE A 74 7.57 14.71 0.70
CA ILE A 74 6.25 15.33 0.46
C ILE A 74 5.67 15.89 1.75
N VAL A 75 5.61 15.09 2.82
CA VAL A 75 5.02 15.50 4.10
C VAL A 75 5.65 16.80 4.58
N ARG A 76 6.98 16.88 4.53
CA ARG A 76 7.71 18.08 4.93
C ARG A 76 7.33 19.30 4.08
N HIS A 77 7.32 19.18 2.76
CA HIS A 77 7.01 20.31 1.87
C HIS A 77 5.54 20.74 1.97
N LEU A 78 4.60 19.82 2.18
CA LEU A 78 3.20 20.15 2.43
C LEU A 78 3.02 20.88 3.77
N GLN A 79 3.75 20.48 4.81
CA GLN A 79 3.74 21.17 6.09
C GLN A 79 4.33 22.58 5.98
N GLU A 80 5.47 22.72 5.31
CA GLU A 80 6.11 24.02 5.06
C GLU A 80 5.20 24.93 4.20
N HIS A 81 4.52 24.39 3.19
CA HIS A 81 3.54 25.11 2.38
C HIS A 81 2.39 25.64 3.24
N SER A 82 1.77 24.77 4.04
CA SER A 82 0.65 25.15 4.90
C SER A 82 1.05 26.14 6.00
N TRP A 83 2.24 26.00 6.59
CA TRP A 83 2.76 26.94 7.60
C TRP A 83 3.24 28.26 7.01
N GLY A 84 3.53 28.30 5.71
CA GLY A 84 3.91 29.51 4.98
C GLY A 84 2.79 30.55 4.83
N GLY A 85 1.59 30.26 5.34
CA GLY A 85 0.46 31.18 5.29
C GLY A 85 -0.24 31.22 3.93
N THR A 86 -0.30 30.06 3.24
CA THR A 86 -0.98 29.93 1.95
C THR A 86 -2.46 30.25 2.06
N THR A 87 -3.02 30.76 0.97
CA THR A 87 -4.45 31.05 0.87
C THR A 87 -5.24 29.78 0.58
N ALA A 88 -6.52 29.75 0.99
CA ALA A 88 -7.41 28.63 0.70
C ALA A 88 -7.57 28.37 -0.81
N GLU A 89 -7.43 29.40 -1.64
CA GLU A 89 -7.48 29.31 -3.10
C GLU A 89 -6.23 28.61 -3.66
N GLU A 90 -5.04 28.92 -3.13
CA GLU A 90 -3.80 28.25 -3.51
C GLU A 90 -3.79 26.77 -3.14
N ASP A 91 -4.26 26.44 -1.93
CA ASP A 91 -4.38 25.05 -1.46
C ASP A 91 -5.39 24.28 -2.33
N GLU A 92 -6.56 24.86 -2.62
CA GLU A 92 -7.59 24.24 -3.46
C GLU A 92 -7.08 24.01 -4.89
N LYS A 93 -6.35 24.97 -5.44
CA LYS A 93 -5.73 24.88 -6.77
C LYS A 93 -4.72 23.73 -6.83
N LEU A 94 -3.82 23.63 -5.86
CA LEU A 94 -2.86 22.54 -5.76
C LEU A 94 -3.57 21.18 -5.59
N PHE A 95 -4.59 21.12 -4.73
CA PHE A 95 -5.38 19.91 -4.51
C PHE A 95 -6.08 19.44 -5.80
N LYS A 96 -6.72 20.35 -6.54
CA LYS A 96 -7.35 20.06 -7.84
C LYS A 96 -6.34 19.54 -8.86
N ALA A 97 -5.15 20.15 -8.93
CA ALA A 97 -4.09 19.69 -9.82
C ALA A 97 -3.66 18.25 -9.49
N ILE A 98 -3.41 17.94 -8.22
CA ILE A 98 -3.07 16.59 -7.76
C ILE A 98 -4.17 15.58 -8.11
N ARG A 99 -5.44 15.92 -7.84
CA ARG A 99 -6.57 15.00 -8.11
C ARG A 99 -6.80 14.77 -9.61
N ALA A 100 -6.47 15.74 -10.46
CA ALA A 100 -6.64 15.66 -11.90
C ALA A 100 -5.64 14.72 -12.60
N GLU A 101 -4.58 14.30 -11.90
CA GLU A 101 -3.51 13.47 -12.47
C GLU A 101 -3.95 12.05 -12.88
N GLY A 102 -5.19 11.65 -12.58
CA GLY A 102 -5.78 10.40 -13.06
C GLY A 102 -5.19 9.14 -12.43
N ASN A 103 -4.38 9.27 -11.38
CA ASN A 103 -3.78 8.12 -10.71
C ASN A 103 -4.72 7.52 -9.66
N PRO A 104 -4.96 6.19 -9.64
CA PRO A 104 -5.90 5.53 -8.73
C PRO A 104 -5.69 5.79 -7.23
N LEU A 105 -4.48 6.17 -6.81
CA LEU A 105 -4.16 6.42 -5.40
C LEU A 105 -4.52 7.83 -4.91
N VAL A 106 -4.76 8.77 -5.84
CA VAL A 106 -5.19 10.15 -5.54
C VAL A 106 -6.53 10.49 -6.21
N HIS A 107 -6.97 9.64 -7.14
CA HIS A 107 -8.25 9.75 -7.81
C HIS A 107 -9.38 9.48 -6.81
N GLY A 108 -10.21 10.51 -6.57
CA GLY A 108 -11.31 10.42 -5.61
C GLY A 108 -10.89 10.54 -4.15
N LEU A 109 -9.66 10.99 -3.88
CA LEU A 109 -9.15 11.23 -2.53
C LEU A 109 -10.14 12.08 -1.72
N ARG A 110 -10.61 11.52 -0.61
CA ARG A 110 -11.48 12.20 0.36
C ARG A 110 -10.66 12.82 1.48
N PRO A 111 -11.17 13.88 2.15
CA PRO A 111 -10.44 14.50 3.25
C PRO A 111 -10.22 13.51 4.40
N ARG A 112 -9.02 13.54 4.98
CA ARG A 112 -8.59 12.63 6.05
C ARG A 112 -8.11 13.47 7.22
N ARG A 113 -8.64 13.24 8.41
CA ARG A 113 -8.07 13.83 9.62
C ARG A 113 -6.98 12.91 10.15
N LEU A 114 -5.78 13.46 10.33
CA LEU A 114 -4.79 12.86 11.22
C LEU A 114 -5.44 12.75 12.60
N THR A 115 -5.52 11.52 13.12
CA THR A 115 -5.96 11.31 14.50
C THR A 115 -4.75 11.36 15.41
N ALA A 116 -4.93 11.43 16.73
CA ALA A 116 -3.82 11.28 17.69
C ALA A 116 -3.10 9.91 17.59
N ARG A 117 -3.55 9.01 16.71
CA ARG A 117 -2.93 7.73 16.41
C ARG A 117 -1.96 7.85 15.24
N PRO A 118 -0.92 7.00 15.19
CA PRO A 118 0.11 7.04 14.14
C PRO A 118 -0.38 6.70 12.72
N VAL A 119 -1.69 6.44 12.54
CA VAL A 119 -2.32 6.09 11.27
C VAL A 119 -3.53 7.01 11.06
N ALA A 120 -3.60 7.68 9.91
CA ALA A 120 -4.75 8.48 9.53
C ALA A 120 -5.98 7.55 9.36
N ARG A 121 -7.13 7.95 9.91
CA ARG A 121 -8.37 7.22 9.63
C ARG A 121 -8.79 7.53 8.20
N MET A 122 -8.97 6.48 7.40
CA MET A 122 -9.45 6.60 6.03
C MET A 122 -10.95 6.23 5.98
N ASP A 123 -11.72 6.95 5.16
CA ASP A 123 -13.13 6.67 4.90
C ASP A 123 -13.24 5.40 4.02
N PRO A 124 -14.00 4.37 4.43
CA PRO A 124 -14.22 3.18 3.59
C PRO A 124 -14.87 3.49 2.23
N ALA A 125 -15.49 4.66 2.05
CA ALA A 125 -16.02 5.10 0.76
C ALA A 125 -14.98 5.85 -0.11
N ASP A 126 -13.74 6.01 0.34
CA ASP A 126 -12.62 6.54 -0.45
C ASP A 126 -12.05 5.42 -1.36
N PRO A 127 -12.08 5.55 -2.70
CA PRO A 127 -11.51 4.53 -3.59
C PRO A 127 -10.01 4.29 -3.36
N SER A 128 -9.27 5.35 -2.98
CA SER A 128 -7.83 5.24 -2.71
C SER A 128 -7.52 4.45 -1.44
N TYR A 129 -8.48 4.34 -0.51
CA TYR A 129 -8.40 3.44 0.64
C TYR A 129 -8.32 1.99 0.17
N TRP A 130 -9.29 1.55 -0.65
CA TRP A 130 -9.32 0.17 -1.14
C TRP A 130 -8.12 -0.17 -2.03
N ALA A 131 -7.69 0.76 -2.89
CA ALA A 131 -6.48 0.60 -3.68
C ALA A 131 -5.25 0.35 -2.78
N ALA A 132 -5.06 1.15 -1.72
CA ALA A 132 -3.96 0.96 -0.79
C ALA A 132 -4.01 -0.41 -0.07
N TYR A 133 -5.19 -0.86 0.37
CA TYR A 133 -5.36 -2.18 0.99
C TYR A 133 -5.04 -3.32 0.03
N LEU A 134 -5.56 -3.27 -1.19
CA LEU A 134 -5.30 -4.28 -2.20
C LEU A 134 -3.82 -4.36 -2.54
N PHE A 135 -3.14 -3.21 -2.71
CA PHE A 135 -1.71 -3.17 -3.01
C PHE A 135 -0.90 -3.77 -1.87
N GLN A 136 -1.27 -3.45 -0.63
CA GLN A 136 -0.61 -3.96 0.56
C GLN A 136 -0.74 -5.48 0.68
N ILE A 137 -1.96 -6.01 0.51
CA ILE A 137 -2.23 -7.46 0.57
C ILE A 137 -1.49 -8.18 -0.56
N MET A 138 -1.56 -7.66 -1.79
CA MET A 138 -0.87 -8.25 -2.93
C MET A 138 0.64 -8.26 -2.73
N THR A 139 1.22 -7.16 -2.24
CA THR A 139 2.65 -7.08 -1.95
C THR A 139 3.05 -8.07 -0.86
N PHE A 140 2.24 -8.20 0.20
CA PHE A 140 2.48 -9.19 1.24
C PHE A 140 2.53 -10.61 0.66
N VAL A 141 1.49 -11.01 -0.06
CA VAL A 141 1.40 -12.34 -0.68
C VAL A 141 2.51 -12.56 -1.70
N ALA A 142 2.90 -11.53 -2.46
CA ALA A 142 3.97 -11.61 -3.45
C ALA A 142 5.33 -11.92 -2.80
N VAL A 143 5.61 -11.40 -1.60
CA VAL A 143 6.90 -11.63 -0.93
C VAL A 143 6.95 -12.96 -0.19
N LEU A 144 5.81 -13.44 0.31
CA LEU A 144 5.77 -14.69 1.06
C LEU A 144 6.45 -15.82 0.29
N PRO A 145 7.32 -16.62 0.93
CA PRO A 145 8.10 -17.63 0.25
C PRO A 145 7.22 -18.86 -0.05
N TRP A 146 6.29 -18.75 -0.99
CA TRP A 146 5.52 -19.89 -1.50
C TRP A 146 5.72 -20.00 -3.00
N ALA A 147 5.45 -21.19 -3.52
CA ALA A 147 5.37 -21.49 -4.95
C ALA A 147 4.10 -22.28 -5.25
N TYR A 148 3.64 -22.26 -6.49
CA TYR A 148 2.56 -23.12 -6.96
C TYR A 148 3.14 -24.22 -7.84
N GLU A 149 3.29 -25.42 -7.28
CA GLU A 149 3.91 -26.55 -7.95
C GLU A 149 2.90 -27.69 -8.05
N ARG A 150 2.79 -28.33 -9.22
CA ARG A 150 1.97 -29.55 -9.42
C ARG A 150 0.55 -29.42 -8.86
N GLY A 151 -0.09 -28.28 -9.06
CA GLY A 151 -1.48 -28.04 -8.65
C GLY A 151 -1.69 -27.74 -7.17
N HIS A 152 -0.64 -27.52 -6.38
CA HIS A 152 -0.73 -27.17 -4.97
C HIS A 152 0.26 -26.07 -4.57
N VAL A 153 -0.05 -25.36 -3.49
CA VAL A 153 0.85 -24.36 -2.91
C VAL A 153 1.90 -25.06 -2.06
N THR A 154 3.16 -24.88 -2.38
CA THR A 154 4.32 -25.37 -1.63
C THR A 154 4.97 -24.24 -0.85
N TRP A 155 5.51 -24.58 0.32
CA TRP A 155 6.31 -23.70 1.15
C TRP A 155 7.69 -24.34 1.31
N PRO A 156 8.79 -23.60 1.12
CA PRO A 156 10.12 -24.10 1.37
C PRO A 156 10.30 -24.35 2.88
N ASP A 157 11.21 -25.27 3.21
CA ASP A 157 11.53 -25.62 4.59
C ASP A 157 12.72 -24.79 5.12
N GLY A 158 12.66 -24.39 6.39
CA GLY A 158 13.81 -23.81 7.11
C GLY A 158 13.58 -22.42 7.74
N THR A 159 14.38 -22.11 8.76
CA THR A 159 14.25 -20.89 9.58
C THR A 159 14.66 -19.60 8.85
N ALA A 160 15.54 -19.70 7.85
CA ALA A 160 16.00 -18.55 7.05
C ALA A 160 14.89 -17.88 6.22
N LEU A 161 13.72 -18.52 6.11
CA LEU A 161 12.55 -18.01 5.37
C LEU A 161 11.77 -16.93 6.14
N TRP A 162 11.95 -16.85 7.46
CA TRP A 162 11.25 -15.88 8.29
C TRP A 162 11.87 -14.47 8.19
N LEU A 163 13.14 -14.36 7.81
CA LEU A 163 13.79 -13.06 7.68
C LEU A 163 13.14 -12.20 6.56
N PRO A 164 12.91 -12.71 5.33
CA PRO A 164 12.15 -11.98 4.31
C PRO A 164 10.72 -11.63 4.76
N VAL A 165 10.04 -12.53 5.46
CA VAL A 165 8.68 -12.29 5.98
C VAL A 165 8.68 -11.14 6.99
N LEU A 166 9.59 -11.18 7.97
CA LEU A 166 9.73 -10.14 8.98
C LEU A 166 10.11 -8.79 8.36
N ALA A 167 11.09 -8.78 7.46
CA ALA A 167 11.49 -7.58 6.72
C ALA A 167 10.30 -6.99 5.95
N THR A 168 9.49 -7.84 5.31
CA THR A 168 8.27 -7.42 4.61
C THR A 168 7.26 -6.80 5.55
N LEU A 169 6.99 -7.42 6.71
CA LEU A 169 6.08 -6.86 7.70
C LEU A 169 6.54 -5.46 8.17
N VAL A 170 7.84 -5.27 8.37
CA VAL A 170 8.42 -3.96 8.72
C VAL A 170 8.20 -2.96 7.58
N PHE A 171 8.56 -3.29 6.34
CA PHE A 171 8.37 -2.40 5.19
C PHE A 171 6.90 -2.09 4.93
N LEU A 172 6.01 -3.07 5.07
CA LEU A 172 4.57 -2.89 4.96
C LEU A 172 4.08 -1.88 6.02
N GLY A 173 4.52 -2.02 7.27
CA GLY A 173 4.19 -1.07 8.33
C GLY A 173 4.69 0.36 8.04
N LEU A 174 5.94 0.49 7.56
CA LEU A 174 6.52 1.79 7.20
C LEU A 174 5.80 2.44 6.01
N ASN A 175 5.55 1.68 4.95
CA ASN A 175 4.77 2.15 3.79
C ASN A 175 3.39 2.62 4.20
N TRP A 176 2.71 1.87 5.07
CA TRP A 176 1.39 2.23 5.55
C TRP A 176 1.41 3.55 6.32
N GLN A 177 2.36 3.71 7.23
CA GLN A 177 2.49 4.94 8.03
C GLN A 177 2.80 6.15 7.16
N ILE A 178 3.80 6.06 6.28
CA ILE A 178 4.18 7.16 5.39
C ILE A 178 3.08 7.47 4.40
N GLY A 179 2.49 6.44 3.77
CA GLY A 179 1.36 6.55 2.85
C GLY A 179 0.19 7.30 3.47
N SER A 180 -0.17 6.92 4.70
CA SER A 180 -1.25 7.57 5.44
C SER A 180 -0.96 9.04 5.74
N ARG A 181 0.29 9.39 6.07
CA ARG A 181 0.68 10.75 6.42
C ARG A 181 0.67 11.69 5.23
N TRP A 182 1.32 11.32 4.12
CA TRP A 182 1.37 12.21 2.96
C TRP A 182 0.00 12.36 2.31
N LEU A 183 -0.81 11.30 2.25
CA LEU A 183 -2.19 11.40 1.74
C LEU A 183 -3.09 12.25 2.64
N ALA A 184 -2.88 12.21 3.97
CA ALA A 184 -3.61 13.09 4.88
C ALA A 184 -3.20 14.56 4.69
N ALA A 185 -1.89 14.82 4.58
CA ALA A 185 -1.38 16.17 4.30
C ALA A 185 -1.89 16.73 2.96
N VAL A 186 -2.03 15.88 1.92
CA VAL A 186 -2.68 16.29 0.67
C VAL A 186 -4.17 16.56 0.88
N GLY A 187 -4.85 15.75 1.68
CA GLY A 187 -6.26 15.95 2.04
C GLY A 187 -6.54 17.24 2.81
N ASP A 188 -5.56 17.74 3.56
CA ASP A 188 -5.64 19.00 4.31
C ASP A 188 -5.65 20.24 3.41
N LEU A 189 -5.21 20.12 2.15
CA LEU A 189 -5.29 21.18 1.13
C LEU A 189 -6.73 21.47 0.65
N GLN A 190 -7.72 20.69 1.08
CA GLN A 190 -9.11 20.95 0.69
C GLN A 190 -9.70 22.17 1.40
N PRO A 191 -10.66 22.87 0.76
CA PRO A 191 -11.40 23.96 1.39
C PRO A 191 -12.01 23.53 2.74
N ARG A 192 -11.91 24.39 3.76
CA ARG A 192 -12.41 24.12 5.11
C ARG A 192 -13.91 23.75 5.14
N SER A 193 -14.71 24.24 4.19
CA SER A 193 -16.13 23.89 4.03
C SER A 193 -16.35 22.40 3.68
N ALA A 194 -15.41 21.77 2.96
CA ALA A 194 -15.44 20.34 2.63
C ALA A 194 -14.95 19.45 3.80
N GLN A 195 -14.14 20.00 4.71
CA GLN A 195 -13.60 19.26 5.87
C GLN A 195 -14.62 19.02 7.00
N VAL A 196 -15.75 19.76 7.03
CA VAL A 196 -16.77 19.66 8.10
C VAL A 196 -17.67 18.43 7.95
N GLN A 197 -17.73 17.79 6.78
CA GLN A 197 -18.62 16.65 6.51
C GLN A 197 -18.06 15.26 6.91
N GLY A 198 -16.88 15.20 7.54
CA GLY A 198 -16.31 13.94 8.02
C GLY A 198 -17.12 13.34 9.18
N ARG A 199 -18.08 12.46 8.87
CA ARG A 199 -18.82 11.69 9.89
C ARG A 199 -17.83 10.94 10.79
N PRO A 200 -18.12 10.79 12.10
CA PRO A 200 -17.33 9.94 12.97
C PRO A 200 -17.41 8.49 12.49
N VAL A 201 -16.35 8.00 11.86
CA VAL A 201 -16.24 6.60 11.42
C VAL A 201 -15.94 5.73 12.65
N ALA A 202 -16.77 4.71 12.85
CA ALA A 202 -16.63 3.70 13.90
C ALA A 202 -15.23 3.04 13.87
N PRO A 203 -14.72 2.55 15.01
CA PRO A 203 -13.36 2.03 15.12
C PRO A 203 -13.17 0.68 14.40
N VAL A 204 -12.92 0.70 13.09
CA VAL A 204 -12.54 -0.50 12.29
C VAL A 204 -11.06 -0.88 12.50
N VAL A 205 -10.28 -0.09 13.24
CA VAL A 205 -8.82 -0.25 13.44
C VAL A 205 -8.43 -1.56 14.17
N ARG A 206 -9.36 -2.32 14.75
CA ARG A 206 -9.06 -3.68 15.26
C ARG A 206 -8.95 -4.74 14.14
N GLY A 207 -9.50 -4.46 12.95
CA GLY A 207 -9.57 -5.44 11.87
C GLY A 207 -8.23 -5.71 11.17
N PHE A 208 -7.37 -4.71 10.96
CA PHE A 208 -6.18 -4.91 10.12
C PHE A 208 -5.09 -5.74 10.79
N GLY A 209 -4.81 -5.49 12.08
CA GLY A 209 -3.91 -6.35 12.86
C GLY A 209 -4.44 -7.77 12.97
N MET A 210 -5.76 -7.94 13.10
CA MET A 210 -6.42 -9.24 13.17
C MET A 210 -6.44 -9.96 11.82
N VAL A 211 -6.68 -9.27 10.71
CA VAL A 211 -6.64 -9.85 9.34
C VAL A 211 -5.22 -10.22 8.96
N LEU A 212 -4.23 -9.36 9.25
CA LEU A 212 -2.83 -9.69 9.01
C LEU A 212 -2.37 -10.86 9.89
N ALA A 213 -2.78 -10.88 11.17
CA ALA A 213 -2.52 -12.02 12.06
C ALA A 213 -3.24 -13.29 11.61
N LEU A 214 -4.48 -13.20 11.11
CA LEU A 214 -5.24 -14.33 10.57
C LEU A 214 -4.65 -14.85 9.26
N VAL A 215 -4.18 -13.98 8.36
CA VAL A 215 -3.51 -14.37 7.12
C VAL A 215 -2.15 -14.99 7.45
N VAL A 216 -1.35 -14.38 8.34
CA VAL A 216 -0.10 -14.97 8.83
C VAL A 216 -0.38 -16.32 9.49
N PHE A 217 -1.39 -16.44 10.35
CA PHE A 217 -1.75 -17.69 11.02
C PHE A 217 -2.22 -18.77 10.03
N ALA A 218 -3.10 -18.42 9.08
CA ALA A 218 -3.59 -19.34 8.04
C ALA A 218 -2.46 -19.84 7.12
N ILE A 219 -1.44 -19.01 6.89
CA ILE A 219 -0.28 -19.32 6.06
C ILE A 219 0.81 -20.06 6.84
N SER A 220 0.95 -19.79 8.14
CA SER A 220 1.96 -20.40 9.03
C SER A 220 1.55 -21.76 9.59
N LEU A 221 0.48 -22.37 9.07
CA LEU A 221 0.03 -23.72 9.40
C LEU A 221 0.40 -24.65 8.23
N PRO A 222 1.63 -25.21 8.19
CA PRO A 222 1.94 -26.25 7.24
C PRO A 222 1.07 -27.47 7.59
N GLY A 223 0.18 -27.87 6.68
CA GLY A 223 -0.43 -29.20 6.72
C GLY A 223 -1.57 -29.45 7.73
N ARG A 224 -2.32 -28.44 8.18
CA ARG A 224 -3.51 -28.66 9.04
C ARG A 224 -4.78 -27.89 8.65
N ILE A 225 -4.99 -27.61 7.36
CA ILE A 225 -6.39 -27.53 6.87
C ILE A 225 -6.87 -28.98 6.75
N ILE A 226 -7.18 -29.58 7.90
CA ILE A 226 -8.10 -30.70 7.95
C ILE A 226 -9.43 -30.10 7.49
N LEU A 227 -9.83 -30.41 6.26
CA LEU A 227 -11.24 -30.41 5.86
C LEU A 227 -12.03 -30.96 7.05
N PHE A 228 -12.83 -30.12 7.71
CA PHE A 228 -13.78 -30.57 8.73
C PHE A 228 -14.61 -31.72 8.11
N PRO A 229 -14.48 -32.99 8.53
CA PRO A 229 -15.37 -34.05 8.06
C PRO A 229 -16.64 -34.13 8.93
N PHE A 230 -16.87 -33.14 9.80
CA PHE A 230 -17.94 -33.17 10.80
C PHE A 230 -19.19 -32.40 10.36
N LEU A 231 -19.70 -32.59 9.14
CA LEU A 231 -21.05 -32.12 8.80
C LEU A 231 -21.81 -33.01 7.82
N PHE A 232 -21.49 -34.30 7.66
CA PHE A 232 -22.45 -35.27 7.12
C PHE A 232 -22.21 -36.65 7.72
N ARG A 233 -22.89 -36.96 8.84
CA ARG A 233 -23.20 -38.36 9.15
C ARG A 233 -24.34 -38.78 8.24
N PRO A 234 -24.27 -39.93 7.53
CA PRO A 234 -25.45 -40.51 6.93
C PRO A 234 -26.42 -40.87 8.04
N VAL A 235 -27.65 -40.39 7.92
CA VAL A 235 -28.79 -40.96 8.64
C VAL A 235 -29.01 -42.34 8.01
N SER A 236 -29.00 -43.37 8.86
CA SER A 236 -29.37 -44.75 8.54
C SER A 236 -30.75 -44.86 7.91
#